data_AF-A0A1J3E372-F1
#
_entry.id   AF-A0A1J3E372-F1
#
_cell.length_a   1.000
_cell.length_b   1.000
_cell.length_c   1.000
_cell.angle_alpha   90.00
_cell.angle_beta   90.00
_cell.angle_gamma   90.00
#
_symmetry.space_group_name_H-M   'P 1'
#
loop_
_entity.id
_entity.type
_entity.pdbx_description
1 polymer ?
#
loop_
_entity_poly.entity_id
_entity_poly.type
_entity_poly.pdbx_seq_one_letter_code
_entity_poly.pdbx_strand_id
1 'polypeptide(L)'
;LGAIDIGRWIHVYIDRKLKSAANASTLRTSLIDMYAKCGDIEAAEQVFNSMLHRSLSSWNAMIFGFAMHGKADAAFDIFSKMRKNGTEPDDITFIGLLFACSHSGMLDFGRRVFRTMTRDYNITPKLEHYGCMIDLLGHSGLFKDAEEMINTMPMEPDGVIWCSLLKACKIHGNLELAESFAQNLINVEPENPGYYVLLSNIYAAAGRWNDVSKIRTLLNGKGMKKTPGCSSIEIDSVVHEFLIGDRFHPRNREIYGMLEEMEVLLEEAGFVADTSEVLQEMEEEWKEGALRHHSEKLAIAFGLISTKPGTKLTIVKNLRVCRNCHEATKLISKIYKREIIARDRTR
;
A
#
# COMPACT_ATOMS: atom_id res chain seq x y z
N LEU A 1 8.08 11.34 -3.32
CA LEU A 1 7.92 11.42 -1.86
C LEU A 1 6.70 12.31 -1.61
N GLY A 2 5.75 11.90 -0.77
CA GLY A 2 4.71 12.83 -0.32
C GLY A 2 5.35 13.85 0.60
N ALA A 3 5.81 14.95 0.02
CA ALA A 3 6.49 16.07 0.66
C ALA A 3 5.49 16.83 1.55
N ILE A 4 5.19 16.25 2.70
CA ILE A 4 4.14 16.74 3.60
C ILE A 4 4.41 18.17 4.07
N ASP A 5 5.66 18.58 4.22
CA ASP A 5 6.02 19.93 4.66
C ASP A 5 5.72 20.98 3.57
N ILE A 6 5.96 20.64 2.30
CA ILE A 6 5.51 21.46 1.17
C ILE A 6 3.98 21.51 1.15
N GLY A 7 3.32 20.36 1.36
CA GLY A 7 1.86 20.28 1.48
C GLY A 7 1.29 21.16 2.58
N ARG A 8 1.92 21.19 3.76
CA ARG A 8 1.56 22.06 4.90
C ARG A 8 1.78 23.53 4.58
N TRP A 9 2.87 23.88 3.90
CA TRP A 9 3.09 25.26 3.45
C TRP A 9 2.02 25.70 2.45
N ILE A 10 1.69 24.85 1.47
CA ILE A 10 0.61 25.10 0.50
C ILE A 10 -0.74 25.27 1.22
N HIS A 11 -1.04 24.42 2.22
CA HIS A 11 -2.25 24.54 3.02
C HIS A 11 -2.32 25.91 3.72
N VAL A 12 -1.26 26.34 4.42
CA VAL A 12 -1.21 27.66 5.06
C VAL A 12 -1.37 28.79 4.04
N TYR A 13 -0.79 28.66 2.85
CA TYR A 13 -0.95 29.63 1.78
C TYR A 13 -2.41 29.73 1.31
N ILE A 14 -3.07 28.59 1.05
CA ILE A 14 -4.49 28.51 0.67
C ILE A 14 -5.34 29.19 1.74
N ASP A 15 -5.10 28.90 3.02
CA ASP A 15 -5.85 29.46 4.15
C ASP A 15 -5.60 30.96 4.37
N ARG A 16 -4.46 31.50 3.95
CA ARG A 16 -4.18 32.94 4.11
C ARG A 16 -4.62 33.76 2.91
N LYS A 17 -4.52 33.20 1.70
CA LYS A 17 -4.65 33.97 0.45
C LYS A 17 -5.86 33.60 -0.40
N LEU A 18 -6.42 32.41 -0.23
CA LEU A 18 -7.44 31.86 -1.13
C LEU A 18 -8.73 31.43 -0.40
N LYS A 19 -8.94 31.89 0.85
CA LYS A 19 -10.13 31.55 1.66
C LYS A 19 -11.47 31.82 0.96
N SER A 20 -11.56 32.91 0.20
CA SER A 20 -12.77 33.31 -0.53
C SER A 20 -12.72 33.01 -2.02
N ALA A 21 -11.73 32.24 -2.48
CA ALA A 21 -11.60 31.91 -3.89
C ALA A 21 -12.74 30.95 -4.32
N ALA A 22 -13.26 31.13 -5.53
CA ALA A 22 -14.34 30.29 -6.06
C ALA A 22 -13.96 28.79 -6.10
N ASN A 23 -12.66 28.47 -6.21
CA ASN A 23 -12.12 27.10 -6.21
C ASN A 23 -11.69 26.59 -4.82
N ALA A 24 -12.02 27.29 -3.73
CA ALA A 24 -11.60 26.92 -2.38
C ALA A 24 -12.03 25.50 -1.98
N SER A 25 -13.22 25.05 -2.41
CA SER A 25 -13.68 23.68 -2.15
C SER A 25 -12.79 22.64 -2.83
N THR A 26 -12.45 22.84 -4.11
CA THR A 26 -11.59 21.92 -4.86
C THR A 26 -10.18 21.85 -4.28
N LEU A 27 -9.61 23.01 -3.91
CA LEU A 27 -8.30 23.07 -3.25
C LEU A 27 -8.30 22.32 -1.92
N ARG A 28 -9.38 22.44 -1.14
CA ARG A 28 -9.53 21.69 0.12
C ARG A 28 -9.69 20.19 -0.12
N THR A 29 -10.42 19.76 -1.14
CA THR A 29 -10.48 18.35 -1.56
C THR A 29 -9.09 17.81 -1.91
N SER A 30 -8.28 18.57 -2.65
CA SER A 30 -6.90 18.18 -2.97
C SER A 30 -6.01 18.12 -1.72
N LEU A 31 -6.23 19.00 -0.74
CA LEU A 31 -5.52 18.93 0.55
C LEU A 31 -5.91 17.68 1.34
N ILE A 32 -7.19 17.29 1.37
CA ILE A 32 -7.65 16.04 2.01
C ILE A 32 -6.94 14.84 1.39
N ASP A 33 -6.97 14.72 0.06
CA ASP A 33 -6.32 13.65 -0.68
C ASP A 33 -4.79 13.62 -0.42
N MET A 34 -4.15 14.79 -0.44
CA MET A 34 -2.72 14.94 -0.18
C MET A 34 -2.36 14.49 1.24
N TYR A 35 -3.07 14.96 2.27
CA TYR A 35 -2.80 14.58 3.66
C TYR A 35 -3.04 13.09 3.90
N ALA A 36 -4.14 12.54 3.38
CA ALA A 36 -4.45 11.11 3.48
C ALA A 36 -3.35 10.25 2.84
N LYS A 37 -2.92 10.57 1.61
CA LYS A 37 -1.81 9.89 0.91
C LYS A 37 -0.45 10.12 1.56
N CYS A 38 -0.29 11.20 2.34
CA CYS A 38 0.89 11.47 3.14
C CYS A 38 0.90 10.74 4.49
N GLY A 39 -0.16 10.02 4.83
CA GLY A 39 -0.25 9.27 6.07
C GLY A 39 -0.70 10.10 7.28
N ASP A 40 -1.16 11.33 7.07
CA ASP A 40 -1.65 12.24 8.12
C ASP A 40 -3.17 12.37 7.99
N ILE A 41 -3.88 11.28 8.31
CA ILE A 41 -5.34 11.19 8.14
C ILE A 41 -6.08 12.14 9.07
N GLU A 42 -5.49 12.44 10.23
CA GLU A 42 -6.01 13.41 11.19
C GLU A 42 -6.00 14.83 10.60
N ALA A 43 -4.92 15.25 9.92
CA ALA A 43 -4.89 16.52 9.21
C ALA A 43 -5.89 16.56 8.04
N ALA A 44 -6.07 15.46 7.31
CA ALA A 44 -7.08 15.36 6.26
C ALA A 44 -8.50 15.57 6.83
N GLU A 45 -8.81 14.92 7.96
CA GLU A 45 -10.08 15.08 8.65
C GLU A 45 -10.28 16.50 9.19
N GLN A 46 -9.24 17.16 9.70
CA GLN A 46 -9.30 18.56 10.11
C GLN A 46 -9.67 19.49 8.94
N VAL A 47 -9.02 19.32 7.79
CA VAL A 47 -9.36 20.07 6.56
C VAL A 47 -10.82 19.83 6.20
N PHE A 48 -11.25 18.57 6.17
CA PHE A 48 -12.63 18.19 5.85
C PHE A 48 -13.66 18.79 6.83
N ASN A 49 -13.38 18.77 8.12
CA ASN A 49 -14.26 19.30 9.16
C ASN A 49 -14.36 20.84 9.11
N SER A 50 -13.29 21.52 8.68
CA SER A 50 -13.26 22.98 8.52
C SER A 50 -13.97 23.50 7.26
N MET A 51 -14.41 22.63 6.35
CA MET A 51 -15.15 23.02 5.15
C MET A 51 -16.58 23.46 5.49
N LEU A 52 -16.96 24.68 5.09
CA LEU A 52 -18.34 25.19 5.22
C LEU A 52 -19.30 24.46 4.28
N HIS A 53 -18.87 24.25 3.03
CA HIS A 53 -19.61 23.50 2.01
C HIS A 53 -18.75 22.32 1.56
N ARG A 54 -19.36 21.13 1.57
CA ARG A 54 -18.71 19.88 1.14
C ARG A 54 -19.31 19.45 -0.19
N SER A 55 -18.46 19.30 -1.20
CA SER A 55 -18.84 18.69 -2.47
C SER A 55 -18.83 17.17 -2.37
N LEU A 56 -19.52 16.49 -3.28
CA LEU A 56 -19.42 15.04 -3.49
C LEU A 56 -17.96 14.56 -3.53
N SER A 57 -17.09 15.27 -4.25
CA SER A 57 -15.66 14.96 -4.31
C SER A 57 -14.94 15.06 -2.96
N SER A 58 -15.31 15.99 -2.08
CA SER A 58 -14.72 16.10 -0.74
C SER A 58 -15.17 14.96 0.19
N TRP A 59 -16.42 14.52 0.07
CA TRP A 59 -16.92 13.33 0.77
C TRP A 59 -16.17 12.08 0.31
N ASN A 60 -16.07 11.89 -1.01
CA ASN A 60 -15.35 10.75 -1.59
C ASN A 60 -13.88 10.75 -1.18
N ALA A 61 -13.19 11.90 -1.22
CA ALA A 61 -11.80 12.01 -0.78
C ALA A 61 -11.61 11.56 0.68
N MET A 62 -12.54 11.92 1.58
CA MET A 62 -12.46 11.51 2.99
C MET A 62 -12.79 10.02 3.19
N ILE A 63 -13.76 9.47 2.43
CA ILE A 63 -14.08 8.03 2.43
C ILE A 63 -12.86 7.22 1.99
N PHE A 64 -12.25 7.57 0.86
CA PHE A 64 -11.02 6.91 0.38
C PHE A 64 -9.86 7.10 1.37
N GLY A 65 -9.71 8.29 1.96
CA GLY A 65 -8.69 8.54 2.97
C GLY A 65 -8.80 7.59 4.15
N PHE A 66 -10.00 7.38 4.70
CA PHE A 66 -10.18 6.41 5.77
C PHE A 66 -10.00 4.96 5.30
N ALA A 67 -10.46 4.62 4.10
CA ALA A 67 -10.31 3.29 3.51
C ALA A 67 -8.83 2.89 3.36
N MET A 68 -7.99 3.77 2.81
CA MET A 68 -6.54 3.57 2.65
C MET A 68 -5.80 3.36 3.98
N HIS A 69 -6.37 3.88 5.07
CA HIS A 69 -5.85 3.76 6.43
C HIS A 69 -6.45 2.59 7.21
N GLY A 70 -7.26 1.74 6.57
CA GLY A 70 -7.92 0.60 7.22
C GLY A 70 -8.95 1.00 8.29
N LYS A 71 -9.45 2.24 8.24
CA LYS A 71 -10.46 2.76 9.17
C LYS A 71 -11.86 2.65 8.54
N ALA A 72 -12.31 1.42 8.25
CA ALA A 72 -13.58 1.20 7.54
C ALA A 72 -14.80 1.79 8.27
N ASP A 73 -14.89 1.63 9.60
CA ASP A 73 -16.00 2.21 10.38
C ASP A 73 -16.10 3.74 10.19
N ALA A 74 -14.95 4.43 10.21
CA ALA A 74 -14.90 5.87 9.96
C ALA A 74 -15.31 6.23 8.53
N ALA A 75 -14.95 5.42 7.53
CA ALA A 75 -15.42 5.59 6.15
C ALA A 75 -16.96 5.48 6.05
N PHE A 76 -17.56 4.50 6.75
CA PHE A 76 -19.03 4.35 6.82
C PHE A 76 -19.70 5.49 7.58
N ASP A 77 -19.07 6.03 8.62
CA ASP A 77 -19.56 7.21 9.33
C ASP A 77 -19.58 8.45 8.43
N ILE A 78 -18.52 8.66 7.63
CA ILE A 78 -18.49 9.72 6.63
C ILE A 78 -19.61 9.55 5.59
N PHE A 79 -19.84 8.33 5.11
CA PHE A 79 -20.96 8.03 4.21
C PHE A 79 -22.34 8.29 4.86
N SER A 80 -22.51 7.95 6.14
CA SER A 80 -23.74 8.27 6.87
C SER A 80 -23.95 9.79 6.98
N LYS A 81 -22.89 10.54 7.30
CA LYS A 81 -22.91 12.01 7.37
C LYS A 81 -23.21 12.64 6.00
N MET A 82 -22.64 12.11 4.92
CA MET A 82 -22.91 12.53 3.54
C MET A 82 -24.41 12.44 3.21
N ARG A 83 -25.02 11.29 3.51
CA ARG A 83 -26.46 11.08 3.30
C ARG A 83 -27.33 12.00 4.15
N LYS A 84 -26.98 12.18 5.44
CA LYS A 84 -27.68 13.12 6.33
C LYS A 84 -27.56 14.58 5.87
N ASN A 85 -26.48 14.92 5.18
CA ASN A 85 -26.28 16.23 4.57
C ASN A 85 -27.05 16.40 3.24
N GLY A 86 -27.74 15.35 2.76
CA GLY A 86 -28.50 15.39 1.51
C GLY A 86 -27.64 15.29 0.26
N THR A 87 -26.36 14.92 0.38
CA THR A 87 -25.49 14.67 -0.79
C THR A 87 -25.73 13.24 -1.27
N GLU A 88 -26.11 13.08 -2.53
CA GLU A 88 -26.34 11.77 -3.14
C GLU A 88 -25.01 11.04 -3.43
N PRO A 89 -24.86 9.78 -2.98
CA PRO A 89 -23.76 8.90 -3.37
C PRO A 89 -23.72 8.62 -4.87
N ASP A 90 -22.52 8.59 -5.42
CA ASP A 90 -22.22 8.18 -6.80
C ASP A 90 -21.43 6.86 -6.84
N ASP A 91 -21.09 6.41 -8.04
CA ASP A 91 -20.29 5.20 -8.24
C ASP A 91 -18.92 5.29 -7.55
N ILE A 92 -18.28 6.47 -7.57
CA ILE A 92 -17.01 6.71 -6.87
C ILE A 92 -17.16 6.52 -5.35
N THR A 93 -18.28 6.94 -4.78
CA THR A 93 -18.60 6.74 -3.34
C THR A 93 -18.59 5.26 -2.99
N PHE A 94 -19.23 4.43 -3.82
CA PHE A 94 -19.33 3.00 -3.59
C PHE A 94 -18.02 2.25 -3.82
N ILE A 95 -17.18 2.68 -4.77
CA ILE A 95 -15.80 2.18 -4.89
C ILE A 95 -15.05 2.42 -3.57
N GLY A 96 -15.13 3.62 -3.00
CA GLY A 96 -14.46 3.95 -1.73
C GLY A 96 -14.92 3.07 -0.56
N LEU A 97 -16.22 2.79 -0.46
CA LEU A 97 -16.77 1.90 0.58
C LEU A 97 -16.37 0.44 0.38
N LEU A 98 -16.42 -0.06 -0.85
CA LEU A 98 -15.99 -1.44 -1.16
C LEU A 98 -14.49 -1.61 -0.92
N PHE A 99 -13.69 -0.60 -1.27
CA PHE A 99 -12.27 -0.57 -0.98
C PHE A 99 -11.99 -0.61 0.53
N ALA A 100 -12.76 0.14 1.34
CA ALA A 100 -12.67 0.09 2.80
C ALA A 100 -12.97 -1.32 3.35
N CYS A 101 -14.01 -1.98 2.81
CA CYS A 101 -14.36 -3.35 3.15
C CYS A 101 -13.26 -4.33 2.77
N SER A 102 -12.68 -4.23 1.57
CA SER A 102 -11.57 -5.09 1.13
C SER A 102 -10.37 -4.97 2.06
N HIS A 103 -9.95 -3.73 2.36
CA HIS A 103 -8.79 -3.49 3.21
C HIS A 103 -8.97 -3.95 4.66
N SER A 104 -10.22 -4.00 5.14
CA SER A 104 -10.56 -4.38 6.52
C SER A 104 -11.10 -5.81 6.64
N GLY A 105 -11.17 -6.57 5.53
CA GLY A 105 -11.71 -7.93 5.51
C GLY A 105 -13.20 -8.04 5.85
N MET A 106 -13.98 -6.98 5.67
CA MET A 106 -15.40 -6.93 6.07
C MET A 106 -16.32 -7.51 4.99
N LEU A 107 -16.25 -8.83 4.77
CA LEU A 107 -16.94 -9.53 3.67
C LEU A 107 -18.45 -9.25 3.62
N ASP A 108 -19.14 -9.42 4.74
CA ASP A 108 -20.60 -9.24 4.79
C ASP A 108 -21.02 -7.81 4.48
N PHE A 109 -20.23 -6.82 4.93
CA PHE A 109 -20.46 -5.42 4.61
C PHE A 109 -20.18 -5.14 3.14
N GLY A 110 -19.09 -5.67 2.57
CA GLY A 110 -18.80 -5.56 1.13
C GLY A 110 -19.96 -6.08 0.28
N ARG A 111 -20.47 -7.28 0.58
CA ARG A 111 -21.65 -7.84 -0.13
C ARG A 111 -22.91 -7.01 0.05
N ARG A 112 -23.12 -6.37 1.21
CA ARG A 112 -24.27 -5.48 1.42
C ARG A 112 -24.11 -4.19 0.62
N VAL A 113 -22.95 -3.55 0.67
CA VAL A 113 -22.63 -2.33 -0.07
C VAL A 113 -22.83 -2.54 -1.57
N PHE A 114 -22.27 -3.62 -2.12
CA PHE A 114 -22.41 -3.94 -3.55
C PHE A 114 -23.87 -4.12 -3.98
N ARG A 115 -24.69 -4.79 -3.15
CA ARG A 115 -26.13 -4.98 -3.42
C ARG A 115 -26.94 -3.69 -3.27
N THR A 116 -26.68 -2.92 -2.22
CA THR A 116 -27.37 -1.65 -1.95
C THR A 116 -27.09 -0.62 -3.04
N MET A 117 -25.87 -0.56 -3.56
CA MET A 117 -25.51 0.30 -4.69
C MET A 117 -26.46 0.13 -5.87
N THR A 118 -26.72 -1.11 -6.29
CA THR A 118 -27.61 -1.38 -7.43
C THR A 118 -29.08 -1.27 -7.05
N ARG A 119 -29.50 -1.82 -5.91
CA ARG A 119 -30.92 -1.90 -5.55
C ARG A 119 -31.50 -0.58 -5.05
N ASP A 120 -30.75 0.13 -4.22
CA ASP A 120 -31.26 1.28 -3.47
C ASP A 120 -30.82 2.61 -4.12
N TYR A 121 -29.70 2.61 -4.86
CA TYR A 121 -29.15 3.80 -5.54
C TYR A 121 -29.16 3.70 -7.07
N ASN A 122 -29.59 2.56 -7.62
CA ASN A 122 -29.69 2.35 -9.07
C ASN A 122 -28.37 2.58 -9.83
N ILE A 123 -27.24 2.33 -9.17
CA ILE A 123 -25.89 2.46 -9.75
C ILE A 123 -25.46 1.12 -10.36
N THR A 124 -25.11 1.16 -11.64
CA THR A 124 -24.58 0.00 -12.37
C THR A 124 -23.14 -0.28 -11.97
N PRO A 125 -22.81 -1.51 -11.53
CA PRO A 125 -21.43 -1.88 -11.20
C PRO A 125 -20.48 -1.71 -12.40
N LYS A 126 -19.32 -1.11 -12.12
CA LYS A 126 -18.18 -0.99 -13.05
C LYS A 126 -17.03 -1.89 -12.64
N LEU A 127 -16.02 -2.00 -13.50
CA LEU A 127 -14.83 -2.84 -13.29
C LEU A 127 -14.18 -2.62 -11.91
N GLU A 128 -14.11 -1.37 -11.45
CA GLU A 128 -13.52 -1.01 -10.15
C GLU A 128 -14.31 -1.57 -8.96
N HIS A 129 -15.65 -1.67 -9.08
CA HIS A 129 -16.51 -2.25 -8.05
C HIS A 129 -16.32 -3.76 -7.96
N TYR A 130 -16.28 -4.43 -9.12
CA TYR A 130 -15.97 -5.85 -9.20
C TYR A 130 -14.55 -6.12 -8.70
N GLY A 131 -13.58 -5.29 -9.07
CA GLY A 131 -12.20 -5.39 -8.58
C GLY A 131 -12.10 -5.35 -7.07
N CYS A 132 -12.80 -4.41 -6.41
CA CYS A 132 -12.83 -4.37 -4.94
C CYS A 132 -13.50 -5.62 -4.32
N MET A 133 -14.58 -6.13 -4.92
CA MET A 133 -15.26 -7.32 -4.43
C MET A 133 -14.44 -8.60 -4.63
N ILE A 134 -13.82 -8.77 -5.80
CA ILE A 134 -12.97 -9.91 -6.11
C ILE A 134 -11.72 -9.89 -5.22
N ASP A 135 -11.13 -8.72 -5.00
CA ASP A 135 -10.03 -8.53 -4.05
C ASP A 135 -10.45 -8.97 -2.63
N LEU A 136 -11.62 -8.54 -2.16
CA LEU A 136 -12.17 -8.93 -0.85
C LEU A 136 -12.44 -10.45 -0.75
N LEU A 137 -13.02 -11.06 -1.79
CA LEU A 137 -13.28 -12.50 -1.85
C LEU A 137 -11.97 -13.31 -1.86
N GLY A 138 -10.99 -12.89 -2.65
CA GLY A 138 -9.67 -13.49 -2.73
C GLY A 138 -8.96 -13.44 -1.38
N HIS A 139 -8.88 -12.27 -0.73
CA HIS A 139 -8.29 -12.16 0.61
C HIS A 139 -9.01 -13.05 1.64
N SER A 140 -10.32 -13.27 1.48
CA SER A 140 -11.12 -14.16 2.33
C SER A 140 -10.98 -15.66 1.98
N GLY A 141 -10.19 -16.01 0.95
CA GLY A 141 -9.99 -17.40 0.50
C GLY A 141 -11.19 -17.99 -0.27
N LEU A 142 -12.18 -17.17 -0.61
CA LEU A 142 -13.41 -17.57 -1.31
C LEU A 142 -13.21 -17.53 -2.83
N PHE A 143 -12.26 -18.33 -3.33
CA PHE A 143 -11.88 -18.32 -4.74
C PHE A 143 -13.01 -18.72 -5.69
N LYS A 144 -13.86 -19.68 -5.29
CA LYS A 144 -15.02 -20.10 -6.10
C LYS A 144 -15.99 -18.95 -6.34
N ASP A 145 -16.31 -18.19 -5.28
CA ASP A 145 -17.18 -17.02 -5.37
C ASP A 145 -16.53 -15.91 -6.21
N ALA A 146 -15.20 -15.77 -6.14
CA ALA A 146 -14.46 -14.81 -6.96
C ALA A 146 -14.50 -15.20 -8.46
N GLU A 147 -14.32 -16.48 -8.79
CA GLU A 147 -14.44 -17.00 -10.16
C GLU A 147 -15.89 -16.87 -10.66
N GLU A 148 -16.90 -17.17 -9.84
CA GLU A 148 -18.31 -16.95 -10.19
C GLU A 148 -18.58 -15.46 -10.49
N MET A 149 -18.02 -14.55 -9.70
CA MET A 149 -18.14 -13.11 -9.94
C MET A 149 -17.47 -12.70 -11.26
N ILE A 150 -16.29 -13.24 -11.57
CA ILE A 150 -15.61 -13.01 -12.87
C ILE A 150 -16.45 -13.54 -14.05
N ASN A 151 -17.10 -14.69 -13.88
CA ASN A 151 -17.93 -15.28 -14.93
C ASN A 151 -19.25 -14.54 -15.16
N THR A 152 -19.72 -13.76 -14.17
CA THR A 152 -21.01 -13.07 -14.21
C THR A 152 -20.90 -11.56 -14.47
N MET A 153 -19.72 -10.98 -14.33
CA MET A 153 -19.52 -9.56 -14.61
C MET A 153 -19.64 -9.26 -16.13
N PRO A 154 -20.18 -8.10 -16.51
CA PRO A 154 -20.49 -7.77 -17.91
C PRO A 154 -19.28 -7.29 -18.73
N MET A 155 -18.08 -7.28 -18.14
CA MET A 155 -16.84 -6.82 -18.76
C MET A 155 -15.71 -7.81 -18.49
N GLU A 156 -14.67 -7.79 -19.32
CA GLU A 156 -13.48 -8.62 -19.13
C GLU A 156 -12.64 -8.15 -17.91
N PRO A 157 -12.00 -9.08 -17.18
CA PRO A 157 -11.13 -8.74 -16.07
C PRO A 157 -9.83 -8.11 -16.55
N ASP A 158 -9.38 -7.05 -15.86
CA ASP A 158 -8.11 -6.41 -16.14
C ASP A 158 -6.93 -7.06 -15.37
N GLY A 159 -5.73 -6.55 -15.62
CA GLY A 159 -4.53 -7.00 -14.90
C GLY A 159 -4.61 -6.78 -13.39
N VAL A 160 -5.36 -5.77 -12.92
CA VAL A 160 -5.51 -5.49 -11.48
C VAL A 160 -6.28 -6.61 -10.78
N ILE A 161 -7.41 -7.06 -11.36
CA ILE A 161 -8.23 -8.17 -10.83
C ILE A 161 -7.41 -9.46 -10.73
N TRP A 162 -6.75 -9.87 -11.81
CA TRP A 162 -5.95 -11.09 -11.80
C TRP A 162 -4.76 -10.99 -10.86
N CYS A 163 -4.13 -9.83 -10.77
CA CYS A 163 -3.03 -9.57 -9.83
C CYS A 163 -3.50 -9.66 -8.36
N SER A 164 -4.69 -9.16 -8.04
CA SER A 164 -5.31 -9.31 -6.72
C SER A 164 -5.56 -10.77 -6.35
N LEU A 165 -6.12 -11.57 -7.26
CA LEU A 165 -6.32 -13.00 -7.04
C LEU A 165 -5.00 -13.78 -6.90
N LEU A 166 -4.00 -13.46 -7.73
CA LEU A 166 -2.69 -14.08 -7.64
C LEU A 166 -2.00 -13.78 -6.29
N LYS A 167 -2.12 -12.53 -5.80
CA LYS A 167 -1.65 -12.15 -4.46
C LYS A 167 -2.40 -12.91 -3.37
N ALA A 168 -3.71 -13.10 -3.50
CA ALA A 168 -4.50 -13.89 -2.57
C ALA A 168 -4.08 -15.38 -2.56
N CYS A 169 -3.78 -15.98 -3.73
CA CYS A 169 -3.26 -17.34 -3.80
C CYS A 169 -1.92 -17.50 -3.08
N LYS A 170 -1.05 -16.48 -3.12
CA LYS A 170 0.19 -16.46 -2.33
C LYS A 170 -0.10 -16.56 -0.82
N ILE A 171 -1.12 -15.84 -0.35
CA ILE A 171 -1.49 -15.82 1.07
C ILE A 171 -2.09 -17.17 1.51
N HIS A 172 -2.94 -17.76 0.68
CA HIS A 172 -3.65 -19.01 1.01
C HIS A 172 -2.92 -20.28 0.56
N GLY A 173 -1.76 -20.17 -0.09
CA GLY A 173 -0.96 -21.31 -0.54
C GLY A 173 -1.61 -22.14 -1.67
N ASN A 174 -2.57 -21.59 -2.40
CA ASN A 174 -3.25 -22.32 -3.49
C ASN A 174 -2.46 -22.18 -4.80
N LEU A 175 -1.56 -23.14 -5.03
CA LEU A 175 -0.65 -23.12 -6.17
C LEU A 175 -1.34 -23.33 -7.52
N GLU A 176 -2.35 -24.20 -7.59
CA GLU A 176 -3.04 -24.52 -8.83
C GLU A 176 -3.79 -23.30 -9.38
N LEU A 177 -4.54 -22.61 -8.50
CA LEU A 177 -5.20 -21.36 -8.87
C LEU A 177 -4.19 -20.24 -9.19
N ALA A 178 -3.05 -20.20 -8.48
CA ALA A 178 -1.99 -19.23 -8.77
C ALA A 178 -1.48 -19.35 -10.21
N GLU A 179 -1.24 -20.57 -10.70
CA GLU A 179 -0.79 -20.81 -12.07
C GLU A 179 -1.85 -20.37 -13.09
N SER A 180 -3.12 -20.73 -12.86
CA SER A 180 -4.25 -20.34 -13.69
C SER A 180 -4.40 -18.81 -13.78
N PHE A 181 -4.47 -18.12 -12.64
CA PHE A 181 -4.62 -16.67 -12.59
C PHE A 181 -3.40 -15.93 -13.13
N ALA A 182 -2.19 -16.45 -12.92
CA ALA A 182 -0.98 -15.87 -13.51
C ALA A 182 -0.98 -15.99 -15.04
N GLN A 183 -1.47 -17.09 -15.59
CA GLN A 183 -1.59 -17.24 -17.04
C GLN A 183 -2.58 -16.21 -17.62
N ASN A 184 -3.73 -16.02 -16.98
CA ASN A 184 -4.69 -14.99 -17.38
C ASN A 184 -4.09 -13.58 -17.28
N LEU A 185 -3.38 -13.27 -16.19
CA LEU A 185 -2.70 -12.00 -16.00
C LEU A 185 -1.64 -11.72 -17.08
N ILE A 186 -0.82 -12.72 -17.40
CA ILE A 186 0.23 -12.61 -18.42
C ILE A 186 -0.38 -12.48 -19.82
N ASN A 187 -1.53 -13.09 -20.08
CA ASN A 187 -2.23 -12.94 -21.35
C ASN A 187 -2.77 -11.50 -21.54
N VAL A 188 -3.27 -10.88 -20.47
CA VAL A 188 -3.82 -9.50 -20.52
C VAL A 188 -2.69 -8.46 -20.60
N GLU A 189 -1.62 -8.62 -19.82
CA GLU A 189 -0.52 -7.67 -19.73
C GLU A 189 0.86 -8.38 -19.76
N PRO A 190 1.30 -8.87 -20.94
CA PRO A 190 2.49 -9.72 -21.05
C PRO A 190 3.80 -8.97 -20.78
N GLU A 191 3.81 -7.66 -20.86
CA GLU A 191 5.02 -6.81 -20.80
C GLU A 191 5.39 -6.35 -19.38
N ASN A 192 4.60 -6.71 -18.36
CA ASN A 192 4.86 -6.29 -16.99
C ASN A 192 5.74 -7.30 -16.24
N PRO A 193 7.02 -7.00 -15.94
CA PRO A 193 7.92 -7.93 -15.25
C PRO A 193 7.46 -8.26 -13.82
N GLY A 194 6.66 -7.39 -13.20
CA GLY A 194 6.17 -7.57 -11.83
C GLY A 194 5.31 -8.84 -11.67
N TYR A 195 4.57 -9.23 -12.70
CA TYR A 195 3.65 -10.38 -12.64
C TYR A 195 4.41 -11.71 -12.68
N TYR A 196 5.42 -11.82 -13.52
CA TYR A 196 6.32 -12.97 -13.54
C TYR A 196 7.09 -13.09 -12.23
N VAL A 197 7.56 -11.97 -11.67
CA VAL A 197 8.24 -11.97 -10.37
C VAL A 197 7.28 -12.43 -9.26
N LEU A 198 6.00 -12.04 -9.29
CA LEU A 198 5.01 -12.52 -8.33
C LEU A 198 4.77 -14.03 -8.45
N LEU A 199 4.61 -14.57 -9.66
CA LEU A 199 4.49 -16.01 -9.88
C LEU A 199 5.76 -16.77 -9.44
N SER A 200 6.94 -16.25 -9.78
CA SER A 200 8.22 -16.80 -9.34
C SER A 200 8.34 -16.82 -7.82
N ASN A 201 7.85 -15.79 -7.14
CA ASN A 201 7.82 -15.73 -5.69
C ASN A 201 6.87 -16.79 -5.08
N ILE A 202 5.73 -17.07 -5.72
CA ILE A 202 4.81 -18.14 -5.30
C ILE A 202 5.47 -19.51 -5.46
N TYR A 203 6.15 -19.75 -6.59
CA TYR A 203 6.91 -20.99 -6.79
C TYR A 203 8.03 -21.17 -5.77
N ALA A 204 8.76 -20.10 -5.45
CA ALA A 204 9.80 -20.13 -4.42
C ALA A 204 9.22 -20.49 -3.04
N ALA A 205 8.09 -19.89 -2.66
CA ALA A 205 7.39 -20.21 -1.42
C ALA A 205 6.90 -21.67 -1.35
N ALA A 206 6.57 -22.26 -2.51
CA ALA A 206 6.19 -23.67 -2.64
C ALA A 206 7.38 -24.64 -2.84
N GLY A 207 8.63 -24.15 -2.81
CA GLY A 207 9.83 -24.97 -3.03
C GLY A 207 10.03 -25.46 -4.49
N ARG A 208 9.27 -24.94 -5.46
CA ARG A 208 9.35 -25.32 -6.88
C ARG A 208 10.46 -24.56 -7.62
N TRP A 209 11.71 -24.81 -7.25
CA TRP A 209 12.88 -24.09 -7.79
C TRP A 209 13.11 -24.26 -9.29
N ASN A 210 12.71 -25.40 -9.86
CA ASN A 210 12.75 -25.61 -11.30
C ASN A 210 11.87 -24.60 -12.05
N ASP A 211 10.69 -24.29 -11.53
CA ASP A 211 9.78 -23.33 -12.15
C ASP A 211 10.21 -21.88 -11.91
N VAL A 212 10.81 -21.59 -10.75
CA VAL A 212 11.53 -20.33 -10.50
C VAL A 212 12.59 -20.08 -11.57
N SER A 213 13.39 -21.10 -11.89
CA SER A 213 14.44 -21.03 -12.92
C SER A 213 13.87 -20.80 -14.33
N LYS A 214 12.76 -21.47 -14.67
CA LYS A 214 12.04 -21.25 -15.95
C LYS A 214 11.56 -19.82 -16.09
N ILE A 215 10.94 -19.26 -15.05
CA ILE A 215 10.46 -17.87 -15.06
C ILE A 215 11.63 -16.88 -15.19
N ARG A 216 12.74 -17.11 -14.50
CA ARG A 216 13.95 -16.27 -14.64
C ARG A 216 14.51 -16.32 -16.07
N THR A 217 14.56 -17.50 -16.67
CA THR A 217 15.01 -17.69 -18.05
C THR A 217 14.09 -16.96 -19.03
N LEU A 218 12.78 -17.05 -18.81
CA LEU A 218 11.77 -16.35 -19.62
C LEU A 218 11.95 -14.82 -19.53
N LEU A 219 12.10 -14.27 -18.31
CA LEU A 219 12.32 -12.84 -18.11
C LEU A 219 13.59 -12.34 -18.80
N ASN A 220 14.70 -13.08 -18.66
CA ASN A 220 15.96 -12.74 -19.32
C ASN A 220 15.85 -12.81 -20.84
N GLY A 221 15.17 -13.85 -21.37
CA GLY A 221 14.94 -14.02 -22.80
C GLY A 221 14.08 -12.90 -23.41
N LYS A 222 13.14 -12.35 -22.65
CA LYS A 222 12.34 -11.16 -23.04
C LYS A 222 13.06 -9.82 -22.83
N GLY A 223 14.29 -9.81 -22.32
CA GLY A 223 15.01 -8.58 -22.00
C GLY A 223 14.40 -7.75 -20.87
N MET A 224 13.52 -8.36 -20.07
CA MET A 224 12.78 -7.69 -19.01
C MET A 224 13.67 -7.46 -17.78
N LYS A 225 13.74 -6.22 -17.30
CA LYS A 225 14.51 -5.87 -16.11
C LYS A 225 13.60 -5.76 -14.90
N LYS A 226 13.95 -6.47 -13.82
CA LYS A 226 13.30 -6.33 -12.52
C LYS A 226 13.60 -4.93 -11.95
N THR A 227 12.57 -4.23 -11.52
CA THR A 227 12.74 -2.98 -10.74
C THR A 227 13.33 -3.33 -9.37
N PRO A 228 14.51 -2.80 -9.01
CA PRO A 228 15.08 -3.05 -7.69
C PRO A 228 14.25 -2.34 -6.61
N GLY A 229 14.17 -2.95 -5.43
CA GLY A 229 13.55 -2.33 -4.27
C GLY A 229 14.43 -1.19 -3.74
N CYS A 230 13.88 0.01 -3.70
CA CYS A 230 14.54 1.22 -3.25
C CYS A 230 13.67 1.91 -2.19
N SER A 231 14.31 2.31 -1.10
CA SER A 231 13.69 3.12 -0.04
C SER A 231 14.33 4.50 -0.03
N SER A 232 13.51 5.53 0.15
CA SER A 232 13.92 6.92 0.10
C SER A 232 13.47 7.67 1.34
N ILE A 233 14.31 8.58 1.82
CA ILE A 233 14.06 9.49 2.95
C ILE A 233 14.53 10.88 2.56
N GLU A 234 13.77 11.90 2.95
CA GLU A 234 14.14 13.31 2.75
C GLU A 234 14.62 13.89 4.07
N ILE A 235 15.84 14.45 4.08
CA ILE A 235 16.45 15.14 5.23
C ILE A 235 17.10 16.40 4.71
N ASP A 236 16.86 17.53 5.38
CA ASP A 236 17.40 18.84 4.98
C ASP A 236 17.15 19.18 3.49
N SER A 237 15.94 18.83 3.01
CA SER A 237 15.51 19.00 1.60
C SER A 237 16.32 18.23 0.56
N VAL A 238 17.12 17.25 0.99
CA VAL A 238 17.85 16.32 0.12
C VAL A 238 17.19 14.94 0.23
N VAL A 239 16.91 14.34 -0.93
CA VAL A 239 16.39 12.98 -1.01
C VAL A 239 17.56 12.00 -1.04
N HIS A 240 17.60 11.10 -0.05
CA HIS A 240 18.54 10.01 0.03
C HIS A 240 17.85 8.71 -0.33
N GLU A 241 18.41 7.98 -1.31
CA GLU A 241 17.88 6.71 -1.80
C GLU A 241 18.81 5.57 -1.41
N PHE A 242 18.23 4.45 -1.01
CA PHE A 242 18.93 3.26 -0.56
C PHE A 242 18.44 2.03 -1.31
N LEU A 243 19.37 1.24 -1.80
CA LEU A 243 19.11 -0.11 -2.31
C LEU A 243 19.44 -1.16 -1.24
N ILE A 244 19.02 -2.41 -1.45
CA ILE A 244 19.36 -3.51 -0.54
C ILE A 244 20.87 -3.65 -0.49
N GLY A 245 21.45 -3.62 0.72
CA GLY A 245 22.90 -3.72 0.94
C GLY A 245 23.70 -2.57 0.35
N ASP A 246 23.10 -1.39 0.13
CA ASP A 246 23.79 -0.21 -0.38
C ASP A 246 24.97 0.17 0.52
N ARG A 247 26.10 0.50 -0.12
CA ARG A 247 27.34 0.95 0.53
C ARG A 247 27.92 2.22 -0.10
N PHE A 248 27.22 2.83 -1.05
CA PHE A 248 27.70 3.99 -1.80
C PHE A 248 27.41 5.32 -1.08
N HIS A 249 26.55 5.32 -0.06
CA HIS A 249 26.22 6.54 0.67
C HIS A 249 27.47 7.12 1.40
N PRO A 250 27.72 8.44 1.36
CA PRO A 250 28.91 9.04 2.00
C PRO A 250 29.05 8.74 3.50
N ARG A 251 27.92 8.59 4.20
CA ARG A 251 27.85 8.24 5.63
C ARG A 251 27.67 6.74 5.89
N ASN A 252 28.06 5.88 4.95
CA ASN A 252 27.87 4.42 5.03
C ASN A 252 28.34 3.81 6.37
N ARG A 253 29.52 4.20 6.87
CA ARG A 253 30.05 3.66 8.14
C ARG A 253 29.13 3.95 9.33
N GLU A 254 28.58 5.16 9.40
CA GLU A 254 27.66 5.54 10.48
C GLU A 254 26.31 4.84 10.32
N ILE A 255 25.83 4.68 9.09
CA ILE A 255 24.57 3.98 8.79
C ILE A 255 24.65 2.52 9.24
N TYR A 256 25.75 1.82 8.90
CA TYR A 256 25.91 0.42 9.31
C TYR A 256 26.14 0.26 10.81
N GLY A 257 26.85 1.20 11.46
CA GLY A 257 26.94 1.20 12.92
C GLY A 257 25.57 1.37 13.60
N MET A 258 24.72 2.25 13.06
CA MET A 258 23.34 2.40 13.55
C MET A 258 22.48 1.18 13.23
N LEU A 259 22.68 0.51 12.09
CA LEU A 259 22.00 -0.75 11.80
C LEU A 259 22.34 -1.83 12.83
N GLU A 260 23.62 -1.99 13.17
CA GLU A 260 24.06 -2.95 14.20
C GLU A 260 23.42 -2.64 15.56
N GLU A 261 23.40 -1.36 15.98
CA GLU A 261 22.71 -0.93 17.21
C GLU A 261 21.21 -1.25 17.16
N MET A 262 20.54 -0.91 16.06
CA MET A 262 19.12 -1.20 15.87
C MET A 262 18.81 -2.69 15.97
N GLU A 263 19.70 -3.55 15.48
CA GLU A 263 19.51 -5.00 15.53
C GLU A 263 19.64 -5.56 16.92
N VAL A 264 20.67 -5.16 17.67
CA VAL A 264 20.81 -5.55 19.08
C VAL A 264 19.55 -5.15 19.87
N LEU A 265 19.07 -3.92 19.69
CA LEU A 265 17.87 -3.45 20.40
C LEU A 265 16.59 -4.16 19.94
N LEU A 266 16.49 -4.56 18.67
CA LEU A 266 15.38 -5.35 18.17
C LEU A 266 15.39 -6.76 18.78
N GLU A 267 16.55 -7.40 18.84
CA GLU A 267 16.73 -8.72 19.47
C GLU A 267 16.38 -8.67 20.97
N GLU A 268 16.87 -7.66 21.69
CA GLU A 268 16.53 -7.43 23.11
C GLU A 268 15.03 -7.18 23.33
N ALA A 269 14.36 -6.57 22.36
CA ALA A 269 12.91 -6.37 22.37
C ALA A 269 12.11 -7.62 21.94
N GLY A 270 12.79 -8.75 21.64
CA GLY A 270 12.18 -10.01 21.25
C GLY A 270 11.72 -10.07 19.80
N PHE A 271 12.28 -9.25 18.91
CA PHE A 271 12.00 -9.32 17.48
C PHE A 271 12.60 -10.59 16.87
N VAL A 272 11.78 -11.37 16.16
CA VAL A 272 12.21 -12.55 15.40
C VAL A 272 12.08 -12.24 13.92
N ALA A 273 13.17 -12.43 13.17
CA ALA A 273 13.18 -12.19 11.74
C ALA A 273 12.31 -13.20 10.99
N ASP A 274 11.43 -12.71 10.12
CA ASP A 274 10.57 -13.55 9.28
C ASP A 274 11.32 -13.97 8.01
N THR A 275 12.07 -15.07 8.10
CA THR A 275 12.90 -15.60 7.00
C THR A 275 12.10 -16.09 5.81
N SER A 276 10.79 -16.32 5.96
CA SER A 276 9.88 -16.68 4.86
C SER A 276 9.75 -15.57 3.80
N GLU A 277 10.09 -14.33 4.17
CA GLU A 277 10.14 -13.19 3.25
C GLU A 277 11.35 -13.24 2.29
N VAL A 278 12.35 -14.08 2.56
CA VAL A 278 13.52 -14.29 1.70
C VAL A 278 13.27 -15.45 0.76
N LEU A 279 12.78 -15.12 -0.44
CA LEU A 279 12.42 -16.09 -1.50
C LEU A 279 13.62 -16.52 -2.36
N GLN A 280 14.82 -16.54 -1.77
CA GLN A 280 16.04 -17.02 -2.40
C GLN A 280 16.46 -18.35 -1.77
N GLU A 281 16.99 -19.24 -2.60
CA GLU A 281 17.57 -20.50 -2.14
C GLU A 281 18.91 -20.20 -1.46
N MET A 282 18.90 -20.22 -0.12
CA MET A 282 20.05 -19.99 0.74
C MET A 282 19.73 -20.54 2.15
N GLU A 283 20.76 -20.75 2.98
CA GLU A 283 20.57 -21.23 4.36
C GLU A 283 19.90 -20.14 5.23
N GLU A 284 19.21 -20.54 6.30
CA GLU A 284 18.40 -19.64 7.14
C GLU A 284 19.19 -18.47 7.72
N GLU A 285 20.44 -18.69 8.15
CA GLU A 285 21.33 -17.63 8.67
C GLU A 285 21.64 -16.55 7.62
N TRP A 286 21.75 -16.94 6.34
CA TRP A 286 21.93 -16.00 5.23
C TRP A 286 20.63 -15.25 4.90
N LYS A 287 19.46 -15.87 5.11
CA LYS A 287 18.15 -15.20 4.97
C LYS A 287 17.99 -14.13 6.04
N GLU A 288 18.29 -14.46 7.28
CA GLU A 288 18.30 -13.47 8.37
C GLU A 288 19.24 -12.32 8.02
N GLY A 289 20.48 -12.62 7.60
CA GLY A 289 21.46 -11.64 7.13
C GLY A 289 20.98 -10.74 5.99
N ALA A 290 20.18 -11.26 5.05
CA ALA A 290 19.60 -10.48 3.97
C ALA A 290 18.53 -9.49 4.48
N LEU A 291 17.72 -9.90 5.48
CA LEU A 291 16.69 -9.06 6.10
C LEU A 291 17.28 -7.90 6.93
N ARG A 292 18.53 -8.02 7.37
CA ARG A 292 19.29 -6.97 8.08
C ARG A 292 19.51 -5.73 7.20
N HIS A 293 19.77 -5.98 5.92
CA HIS A 293 20.23 -4.97 4.97
C HIS A 293 19.15 -4.50 3.98
N HIS A 294 17.88 -4.69 4.33
CA HIS A 294 16.78 -4.14 3.55
C HIS A 294 16.86 -2.62 3.49
N SER A 295 16.50 -2.06 2.33
CA SER A 295 16.63 -0.62 2.08
C SER A 295 15.82 0.24 3.07
N GLU A 296 14.70 -0.28 3.57
CA GLU A 296 13.92 0.39 4.61
C GLU A 296 14.74 0.61 5.89
N LYS A 297 15.46 -0.42 6.36
CA LYS A 297 16.27 -0.33 7.57
C LYS A 297 17.45 0.63 7.37
N LEU A 298 18.09 0.59 6.20
CA LEU A 298 19.15 1.55 5.83
C LEU A 298 18.63 3.00 5.88
N ALA A 299 17.44 3.25 5.32
CA ALA A 299 16.82 4.57 5.32
C ALA A 299 16.42 5.03 6.74
N ILE A 300 15.92 4.11 7.59
CA ILE A 300 15.61 4.39 9.00
C ILE A 300 16.89 4.70 9.78
N ALA A 301 17.94 3.88 9.64
CA ALA A 301 19.23 4.09 10.29
C ALA A 301 19.81 5.46 9.93
N PHE A 302 19.80 5.80 8.63
CA PHE A 302 20.21 7.13 8.16
C PHE A 302 19.35 8.26 8.77
N GLY A 303 18.03 8.07 8.85
CA GLY A 303 17.11 9.01 9.50
C GLY A 303 17.43 9.24 10.97
N LEU A 304 17.73 8.18 11.72
CA LEU A 304 18.05 8.24 13.15
C LEU A 304 19.34 9.01 13.43
N ILE A 305 20.42 8.75 12.65
CA ILE A 305 21.71 9.43 12.84
C ILE A 305 21.74 10.88 12.31
N SER A 306 20.79 11.25 11.46
CA SER A 306 20.80 12.56 10.78
C SER A 306 19.83 13.57 11.36
N THR A 307 18.97 13.16 12.29
CA THR A 307 17.93 14.04 12.84
C THR A 307 17.87 13.98 14.36
N LYS A 308 17.34 15.04 14.98
CA LYS A 308 17.24 15.15 16.45
C LYS A 308 16.24 14.14 17.03
N PRO A 309 16.43 13.68 18.29
CA PRO A 309 15.45 12.86 18.99
C PRO A 309 14.04 13.48 18.93
N GLY A 310 13.03 12.65 18.67
CA GLY A 310 11.64 13.09 18.51
C GLY A 310 11.26 13.57 17.11
N THR A 311 12.21 13.78 16.18
CA THR A 311 11.89 14.09 14.78
C THR A 311 11.21 12.89 14.11
N LYS A 312 10.02 13.12 13.54
CA LYS A 312 9.28 12.15 12.74
C LYS A 312 10.07 11.74 11.48
N LEU A 313 10.14 10.45 11.21
CA LEU A 313 10.82 9.91 10.03
C LEU A 313 9.78 9.40 9.03
N THR A 314 9.93 9.78 7.75
CA THR A 314 9.06 9.32 6.66
C THR A 314 9.90 8.60 5.61
N ILE A 315 9.72 7.29 5.51
CA ILE A 315 10.38 6.41 4.56
C ILE A 315 9.40 6.07 3.44
N VAL A 316 9.85 6.20 2.19
CA VAL A 316 9.05 5.89 1.01
C VAL A 316 9.75 4.82 0.18
N LYS A 317 9.12 3.64 0.09
CA LYS A 317 9.57 2.53 -0.74
C LYS A 317 8.87 2.52 -2.09
N ASN A 318 9.60 2.25 -3.16
CA ASN A 318 9.03 2.13 -4.51
C ASN A 318 8.19 0.85 -4.72
N LEU A 319 8.46 -0.19 -3.95
CA LEU A 319 7.74 -1.46 -3.91
C LEU A 319 7.04 -1.63 -2.56
N ARG A 320 6.29 -2.72 -2.39
CA ARG A 320 5.68 -3.09 -1.10
C ARG A 320 6.74 -3.33 -0.02
N VAL A 321 6.57 -2.73 1.16
CA VAL A 321 7.35 -3.03 2.37
C VAL A 321 6.99 -4.45 2.81
N CYS A 322 7.99 -5.30 3.03
CA CYS A 322 7.75 -6.69 3.46
C CYS A 322 7.28 -6.74 4.92
N ARG A 323 6.65 -7.83 5.33
CA ARG A 323 6.10 -7.97 6.68
C ARG A 323 7.18 -7.80 7.75
N ASN A 324 8.34 -8.42 7.55
CA ASN A 324 9.50 -8.29 8.43
C ASN A 324 9.90 -6.83 8.67
N CYS A 325 10.05 -6.03 7.61
CA CYS A 325 10.41 -4.63 7.72
C CYS A 325 9.29 -3.78 8.34
N HIS A 326 8.03 -4.11 8.08
CA HIS A 326 6.89 -3.42 8.68
C HIS A 326 6.86 -3.61 10.20
N GLU A 327 7.00 -4.85 10.69
CA GLU A 327 7.04 -5.15 12.12
C GLU A 327 8.30 -4.58 12.79
N ALA A 328 9.46 -4.70 12.14
CA ALA A 328 10.69 -4.04 12.62
C ALA A 328 10.49 -2.53 12.76
N THR A 329 9.88 -1.86 11.77
CA THR A 329 9.62 -0.42 11.82
C THR A 329 8.77 -0.03 13.02
N LYS A 330 7.73 -0.80 13.35
CA LYS A 330 6.88 -0.56 14.53
C LYS A 330 7.66 -0.67 15.83
N LEU A 331 8.54 -1.66 15.95
CA LEU A 331 9.38 -1.83 17.14
C LEU A 331 10.44 -0.75 17.24
N ILE A 332 11.14 -0.42 16.15
CA ILE A 332 12.13 0.67 16.11
C ILE A 332 11.47 2.00 16.53
N SER A 333 10.27 2.28 16.03
CA SER A 333 9.47 3.46 16.41
C SER A 333 9.26 3.54 17.94
N LYS A 334 8.94 2.41 18.59
CA LYS A 334 8.77 2.32 20.05
C LYS A 334 10.11 2.45 20.79
N ILE A 335 11.14 1.71 20.38
CA ILE A 335 12.47 1.67 21.00
C ILE A 335 13.08 3.08 21.04
N TYR A 336 13.10 3.76 19.89
CA TYR A 336 13.69 5.09 19.75
C TYR A 336 12.73 6.22 20.15
N LYS A 337 11.50 5.90 20.57
CA LYS A 337 10.43 6.86 20.92
C LYS A 337 10.25 7.92 19.83
N ARG A 338 10.17 7.47 18.58
CA ARG A 338 10.01 8.32 17.40
C ARG A 338 8.89 7.82 16.53
N GLU A 339 8.07 8.73 16.01
CA GLU A 339 7.11 8.38 14.97
C GLU A 339 7.87 8.06 13.66
N ILE A 340 7.81 6.79 13.23
CA ILE A 340 8.38 6.34 11.96
C ILE A 340 7.26 5.84 11.06
N ILE A 341 7.11 6.49 9.91
CA ILE A 341 6.16 6.11 8.86
C ILE A 341 6.95 5.49 7.71
N ALA A 342 6.79 4.19 7.48
CA ALA A 342 7.27 3.52 6.28
C ALA A 342 6.09 3.21 5.36
N ARG A 343 6.12 3.74 4.13
CA ARG A 343 5.03 3.59 3.14
C ARG A 343 5.54 3.14 1.78
N ASP A 344 4.62 2.56 1.01
CA ASP A 344 4.83 2.16 -0.37
C ASP A 344 4.34 3.29 -1.31
N ARG A 345 4.98 3.49 -2.46
CA ARG A 345 4.52 4.47 -3.47
C ARG A 345 3.19 4.08 -4.13
N THR A 346 2.83 2.80 -4.08
CA THR A 346 1.66 2.24 -4.77
C THR A 346 0.44 2.06 -3.85
N ARG A 347 0.40 2.74 -2.70
CA ARG A 347 -0.71 2.68 -1.76
C ARG A 347 -1.70 3.83 -1.94
#